data_AF-A0AA43EEG7-F1
#
_entry.id   AF-A0AA43EEG7-F1
#
_cell.length_a   1.000
_cell.length_b   1.000
_cell.length_c   1.000
_cell.angle_alpha   90.00
_cell.angle_beta   90.00
_cell.angle_gamma   90.00
#
_symmetry.space_group_name_H-M   'P 1'
#
loop_
_entity.id
_entity.type
_entity.pdbx_description
1 polymer ?
#
loop_
_entity_poly.entity_id
_entity_poly.type
_entity_poly.pdbx_seq_one_letter_code
_entity_poly.pdbx_strand_id
1 'polypeptide(L)'
;MNDACTHIESLLPGFVEDGLGADDTLRVRAHLESCEACRASLVAFQTLEDSLLMRRAELPPVERFLPAFAAAPAPAYRRPVLMRAFRAVISVPGISILLAVWAGTLAFNFREPIGRALSFSTPNNLVGGIDRLADQMVFLTDGNVWLLLAALTMVSLFVAASMGAMTLRFVRH
;
A
#
# COMPACT_ATOMS: atom_id res chain seq x y z
N MET A 1 -16.08 21.80 -37.84
CA MET A 1 -15.90 21.40 -36.43
C MET A 1 -14.44 21.00 -36.30
N ASN A 2 -13.66 21.66 -35.45
CA ASN A 2 -12.24 21.31 -35.26
C ASN A 2 -12.13 20.14 -34.30
N ASP A 3 -11.25 19.17 -34.57
CA ASP A 3 -11.04 17.98 -33.71
C ASP A 3 -10.73 18.35 -32.25
N ALA A 4 -10.06 19.49 -32.04
CA ALA A 4 -9.79 20.04 -30.72
C ALA A 4 -11.07 20.41 -29.95
N CYS A 5 -12.09 20.97 -30.62
CA CYS A 5 -13.36 21.31 -29.97
C CYS A 5 -14.08 20.05 -29.51
N THR A 6 -14.12 19.01 -30.35
CA THR A 6 -14.77 17.74 -30.01
C THR A 6 -14.10 17.05 -28.81
N HIS A 7 -12.78 17.11 -28.73
CA HIS A 7 -12.07 16.59 -27.57
C HIS A 7 -12.39 17.38 -26.30
N ILE A 8 -12.37 18.72 -26.36
CA ILE A 8 -12.69 19.57 -25.20
C ILE A 8 -14.14 19.38 -24.75
N GLU A 9 -15.09 19.27 -25.67
CA GLU A 9 -16.50 19.00 -25.37
C GLU A 9 -16.69 17.71 -24.56
N SER A 10 -15.90 16.66 -24.86
CA SER A 10 -15.96 15.41 -24.09
C SER A 10 -15.46 15.54 -22.64
N LEU A 11 -14.66 16.57 -22.34
CA LEU A 11 -14.12 16.85 -21.01
C LEU A 11 -14.97 17.81 -20.19
N LEU A 12 -15.90 18.55 -20.81
CA LEU A 12 -16.72 19.57 -20.13
C LEU A 12 -17.54 19.01 -18.94
N PRO A 13 -18.17 17.82 -19.00
CA PRO A 13 -18.90 17.28 -17.85
C PRO A 13 -18.01 17.07 -16.63
N GLY A 14 -16.83 16.47 -16.83
CA GLY A 14 -15.87 16.27 -15.74
C GLY A 14 -15.28 17.58 -15.22
N PHE A 15 -15.18 18.60 -16.06
CA PHE A 15 -14.73 19.94 -15.65
C PHE A 15 -15.76 20.64 -14.76
N VAL A 16 -17.05 20.47 -15.05
CA VAL A 16 -18.15 21.02 -14.27
C VAL A 16 -18.25 20.36 -12.88
N GLU A 17 -18.05 19.05 -12.80
CA GLU A 17 -18.09 18.28 -11.55
C GLU A 17 -16.77 18.35 -10.73
N ASP A 18 -15.80 19.21 -11.12
CA ASP A 18 -14.44 19.26 -10.55
C ASP A 18 -13.71 17.89 -10.54
N GLY A 19 -14.06 16.99 -11.46
CA GLY A 19 -13.58 15.61 -11.53
C GLY A 19 -12.35 15.37 -12.42
N LEU A 20 -11.85 16.40 -13.11
CA LEU A 20 -10.69 16.27 -13.99
C LEU A 20 -9.35 16.36 -13.24
N GLY A 21 -8.33 15.69 -13.79
CA GLY A 21 -6.94 15.88 -13.36
C GLY A 21 -6.42 17.28 -13.69
N ALA A 22 -5.38 17.72 -12.97
CA ALA A 22 -4.85 19.10 -13.07
C ALA A 22 -4.46 19.50 -14.50
N ASP A 23 -3.85 18.58 -15.26
CA ASP A 23 -3.40 18.84 -16.63
C ASP A 23 -4.58 19.07 -17.59
N ASP A 24 -5.64 18.27 -17.48
CA ASP A 24 -6.84 18.40 -18.33
C ASP A 24 -7.65 19.63 -17.95
N THR A 25 -7.74 19.96 -16.66
CA THR A 25 -8.35 21.20 -16.17
C THR A 25 -7.67 22.44 -16.76
N LEU A 26 -6.33 22.45 -16.80
CA LEU A 26 -5.58 23.54 -17.43
C LEU A 26 -5.84 23.64 -18.93
N ARG A 27 -5.90 22.52 -19.63
CA ARG A 27 -6.20 22.47 -21.08
C ARG A 27 -7.59 23.00 -21.39
N VAL A 28 -8.60 22.56 -20.65
CA VAL A 28 -9.99 23.03 -20.81
C VAL A 28 -10.07 24.53 -20.54
N ARG A 29 -9.46 25.02 -19.46
CA ARG A 29 -9.44 26.45 -19.12
C ARG A 29 -8.80 27.29 -20.22
N ALA A 30 -7.62 26.89 -20.71
CA ALA A 30 -6.92 27.60 -21.79
C ALA A 30 -7.74 27.60 -23.10
N HIS A 31 -8.45 26.52 -23.41
CA HIS A 31 -9.31 26.48 -24.60
C HIS A 31 -10.53 27.40 -24.47
N LEU A 32 -11.16 27.44 -23.28
CA LEU A 32 -12.33 28.29 -23.02
C LEU A 32 -12.02 29.78 -23.14
N GLU A 33 -10.78 30.21 -22.86
CA GLU A 33 -10.36 31.60 -23.05
C GLU A 33 -10.45 32.07 -24.51
N SER A 34 -10.29 31.15 -25.47
CA SER A 34 -10.24 31.48 -26.91
C SER A 34 -11.47 31.01 -27.71
N CYS A 35 -12.17 29.97 -27.25
CA CYS A 35 -13.29 29.39 -27.99
C CYS A 35 -14.66 29.77 -27.40
N GLU A 36 -15.40 30.62 -28.10
CA GLU A 36 -16.76 31.03 -27.71
C GLU A 36 -17.77 29.88 -27.76
N ALA A 37 -17.65 28.99 -28.75
CA ALA A 37 -18.54 27.83 -28.88
C ALA A 37 -18.44 26.88 -27.68
N CYS A 38 -17.21 26.54 -27.25
CA CYS A 38 -17.02 25.69 -26.07
C CYS A 38 -17.46 26.39 -24.77
N ARG A 39 -17.36 27.72 -24.68
CA ARG A 39 -17.94 28.48 -23.55
C ARG A 39 -19.46 28.37 -23.52
N ALA A 40 -20.13 28.46 -24.66
CA ALA A 40 -21.57 28.27 -24.74
C ALA A 40 -21.98 26.84 -24.33
N SER A 41 -21.25 25.82 -24.78
CA SER A 41 -21.47 24.42 -24.37
C SER A 41 -21.29 24.23 -22.87
N LEU A 42 -20.27 24.86 -22.26
CA LEU A 42 -20.04 24.79 -20.81
C LEU A 42 -21.24 25.37 -20.02
N VAL A 43 -21.77 26.53 -20.43
CA VAL A 43 -22.95 27.14 -19.78
C VAL A 43 -24.17 26.23 -19.89
N ALA A 44 -24.34 25.53 -21.02
CA ALA A 44 -25.43 24.56 -21.18
C ALA A 44 -25.28 23.37 -20.20
N PHE A 45 -24.07 22.84 -20.02
CA PHE A 45 -23.80 21.78 -19.05
C PHE A 45 -24.05 22.24 -17.61
N GLN A 46 -23.59 23.43 -17.22
CA GLN A 46 -23.85 24.00 -15.90
C GLN A 46 -25.35 24.18 -15.64
N THR A 47 -26.09 24.69 -16.63
CA THR A 47 -27.54 24.85 -16.52
C THR A 47 -28.26 23.50 -16.33
N LEU A 48 -27.80 22.46 -17.04
CA LEU A 48 -28.34 21.10 -16.89
C LEU A 48 -28.02 20.53 -15.50
N GLU A 49 -26.79 20.67 -15.02
CA GLU A 49 -26.40 20.22 -13.68
C GLU A 49 -27.19 20.93 -12.58
N ASP A 50 -27.31 22.26 -12.65
CA ASP A 50 -28.12 23.05 -11.71
C ASP A 50 -29.57 22.55 -11.67
N SER A 51 -30.15 22.23 -12.83
CA SER A 51 -31.52 21.69 -12.91
C SER A 51 -31.66 20.31 -12.25
N LEU A 52 -30.61 19.47 -12.31
CA LEU A 52 -30.58 18.17 -11.66
C LEU A 52 -30.35 18.29 -10.15
N LEU A 53 -29.47 19.20 -9.71
CA LEU A 53 -29.22 19.48 -8.31
C LEU A 53 -30.44 20.08 -7.62
N MET A 54 -31.17 20.97 -8.30
CA MET A 54 -32.44 21.51 -7.77
C MET A 54 -33.47 20.40 -7.52
N ARG A 55 -33.58 19.40 -8.40
CA ARG A 55 -34.46 18.24 -8.15
C ARG A 55 -33.99 17.38 -6.99
N ARG A 56 -32.67 17.27 -6.77
CA ARG A 56 -32.12 16.51 -5.64
C ARG A 56 -32.47 17.13 -4.29
N ALA A 57 -32.63 18.45 -4.23
CA ALA A 57 -33.03 19.16 -3.01
C ALA A 57 -34.46 18.81 -2.54
N GLU A 58 -35.31 18.29 -3.43
CA GLU A 58 -36.66 17.83 -3.09
C GLU A 58 -36.69 16.43 -2.45
N LEU A 59 -35.55 15.74 -2.35
CA LEU A 59 -35.52 14.44 -1.71
C LEU A 59 -35.82 14.61 -0.21
N PRO A 60 -36.88 13.96 0.31
CA PRO A 60 -37.13 13.93 1.74
C PRO A 60 -35.90 13.42 2.50
N PRO A 61 -35.73 13.85 3.76
CA PRO A 61 -34.65 13.37 4.61
C PRO A 61 -34.59 11.83 4.59
N VAL A 62 -33.39 11.25 4.49
CA VAL A 62 -33.18 9.79 4.37
C VAL A 62 -33.88 9.02 5.49
N GLU A 63 -34.03 9.66 6.65
CA GLU A 63 -34.73 9.15 7.83
C GLU A 63 -36.20 8.80 7.54
N ARG A 64 -36.86 9.46 6.57
CA ARG A 64 -38.23 9.13 6.15
C ARG A 64 -38.31 7.87 5.28
N PHE A 65 -37.27 7.55 4.52
CA PHE A 65 -37.27 6.39 3.63
C PHE A 65 -36.79 5.12 4.31
N LEU A 66 -36.00 5.26 5.37
CA LEU A 66 -35.36 4.14 6.05
C LEU A 66 -35.54 4.22 7.58
N PRO A 67 -36.79 4.22 8.09
CA PRO A 67 -37.05 4.31 9.53
C PRO A 67 -36.38 3.16 10.30
N ALA A 68 -36.26 1.98 9.68
CA ALA A 68 -35.59 0.82 10.26
C ALA A 68 -34.07 1.02 10.46
N PHE A 69 -33.41 1.85 9.64
CA PHE A 69 -31.98 2.14 9.79
C PHE A 69 -31.72 3.24 10.83
N ALA A 70 -32.62 4.22 10.94
CA ALA A 70 -32.54 5.26 11.97
C ALA A 70 -32.85 4.72 13.38
N ALA A 71 -33.75 3.73 13.47
CA ALA A 71 -34.11 3.09 14.73
C ALA A 71 -33.17 1.95 15.15
N ALA A 72 -32.34 1.44 14.23
CA ALA A 72 -31.36 0.42 14.56
C ALA A 72 -30.23 1.06 15.38
N PRO A 73 -30.01 0.66 16.64
CA PRO A 73 -28.79 1.06 17.34
C PRO A 73 -27.61 0.63 16.48
N ALA A 74 -26.68 1.56 16.23
CA ALA A 74 -25.47 1.25 15.46
C ALA A 74 -24.90 -0.06 16.00
N PRO A 75 -24.82 -1.13 15.18
CA PRO A 75 -24.34 -2.40 15.68
C PRO A 75 -22.98 -2.12 16.28
N ALA A 76 -22.80 -2.43 17.56
CA ALA A 76 -21.52 -2.30 18.22
C ALA A 76 -20.55 -3.16 17.42
N TYR A 77 -19.79 -2.52 16.53
CA TYR A 77 -18.92 -3.18 15.59
C TYR A 77 -17.78 -3.76 16.41
N ARG A 78 -18.00 -4.97 16.96
CA ARG A 78 -16.97 -5.77 17.59
C ARG A 78 -16.02 -6.12 16.47
N ARG A 79 -15.02 -5.25 16.25
CA ARG A 79 -13.96 -5.47 15.28
C ARG A 79 -13.47 -6.90 15.49
N PRO A 80 -13.63 -7.80 14.50
CA PRO A 80 -13.29 -9.20 14.69
C PRO A 80 -11.82 -9.26 15.10
N VAL A 81 -11.51 -10.04 16.14
CA VAL A 81 -10.14 -10.17 16.68
C VAL A 81 -9.15 -10.53 15.57
N LEU A 82 -9.63 -11.26 14.57
CA LEU A 82 -8.92 -11.63 13.35
C LEU A 82 -8.40 -10.42 12.55
N MET A 83 -9.17 -9.33 12.46
CA MET A 83 -8.77 -8.10 11.76
C MET A 83 -7.66 -7.34 12.49
N ARG A 84 -7.57 -7.47 13.83
CA ARG A 84 -6.43 -6.92 14.59
C ARG A 84 -5.16 -7.72 14.34
N ALA A 85 -5.26 -9.04 14.29
CA ALA A 85 -4.14 -9.91 13.95
C ALA A 85 -3.64 -9.66 12.51
N PHE A 86 -4.56 -9.55 11.54
CA PHE A 86 -4.21 -9.29 10.15
C PHE A 86 -3.50 -7.93 9.97
N ARG A 87 -3.99 -6.90 10.67
CA ARG A 87 -3.37 -5.57 10.63
C ARG A 87 -2.01 -5.53 11.33
N ALA A 88 -1.80 -6.38 12.34
CA ALA A 88 -0.48 -6.56 12.96
C ALA A 88 0.49 -7.28 12.02
N VAL A 89 0.03 -8.27 11.24
CA VAL A 89 0.87 -9.00 10.26
C VAL A 89 1.28 -8.11 9.08
N ILE A 90 0.42 -7.18 8.65
CA ILE A 90 0.72 -6.21 7.57
C ILE A 90 1.54 -5.01 8.05
N SER A 91 1.83 -4.91 9.36
CA SER A 91 2.68 -3.84 9.86
C SER A 91 4.11 -3.96 9.32
N VAL A 92 4.81 -2.82 9.20
CA VAL A 92 6.22 -2.73 8.77
C VAL A 92 7.12 -3.78 9.46
N PRO A 93 7.03 -4.03 10.79
CA PRO A 93 7.83 -5.09 11.42
C PRO A 93 7.41 -6.51 11.03
N GLY A 94 6.14 -6.75 10.70
CA GLY A 94 5.69 -8.05 10.18
C GLY A 94 6.31 -8.35 8.80
N ILE A 95 6.34 -7.35 7.94
CA ILE A 95 6.95 -7.45 6.60
C ILE A 95 8.46 -7.66 6.71
N SER A 96 9.16 -6.97 7.63
CA SER A 96 10.61 -7.15 7.78
C SER A 96 11.00 -8.54 8.28
N ILE A 97 10.22 -9.12 9.21
CA ILE A 97 10.42 -10.50 9.67
C ILE A 97 10.20 -11.48 8.50
N LEU A 98 9.12 -11.30 7.74
CA LEU A 98 8.80 -12.16 6.61
C LEU A 98 9.90 -12.11 5.53
N LEU A 99 10.41 -10.92 5.24
CA LEU A 99 11.55 -10.71 4.32
C LEU A 99 12.84 -11.34 4.85
N ALA A 100 13.14 -11.23 6.14
CA ALA A 100 14.33 -11.85 6.73
C ALA A 100 14.28 -13.38 6.66
N VAL A 101 13.12 -13.98 6.94
CA VAL A 101 12.89 -15.42 6.81
C VAL A 101 13.04 -15.85 5.35
N TRP A 102 12.44 -15.12 4.41
CA TRP A 102 12.57 -15.39 2.98
C TRP A 102 14.02 -15.26 2.49
N ALA A 103 14.73 -14.21 2.90
CA ALA A 103 16.13 -13.99 2.56
C ALA A 103 17.03 -15.11 3.09
N GLY A 104 16.82 -15.56 4.33
CA GLY A 104 17.52 -16.71 4.89
C GLY A 104 17.24 -18.01 4.13
N THR A 105 15.98 -18.22 3.76
CA THR A 105 15.56 -19.41 2.99
C THR A 105 16.14 -19.40 1.57
N LEU A 106 16.18 -18.23 0.92
CA LEU A 106 16.83 -18.05 -0.38
C LEU A 106 18.35 -18.24 -0.28
N ALA A 107 19.01 -17.63 0.71
CA ALA A 107 20.44 -17.78 0.91
C ALA A 107 20.84 -19.24 1.14
N PHE A 108 20.04 -20.01 1.88
CA PHE A 108 20.28 -21.43 2.11
C PHE A 108 20.11 -22.26 0.83
N ASN A 109 18.99 -22.10 0.12
CA ASN A 109 18.71 -22.88 -1.10
C ASN A 109 19.63 -22.52 -2.26
N PHE A 110 20.06 -21.27 -2.37
CA PHE A 110 20.90 -20.77 -3.46
C PHE A 110 22.38 -20.64 -3.06
N ARG A 111 22.83 -21.24 -1.96
CA ARG A 111 24.23 -21.12 -1.50
C ARG A 111 25.26 -21.53 -2.56
N GLU A 112 25.00 -22.63 -3.28
CA GLU A 112 25.92 -23.15 -4.30
C GLU A 112 25.95 -22.32 -5.60
N PRO A 113 24.81 -21.92 -6.19
CA PRO A 113 24.84 -21.04 -7.36
C PRO A 113 25.35 -19.64 -7.05
N ILE A 114 25.02 -19.07 -5.87
CA ILE A 114 25.53 -17.75 -5.44
C ILE A 114 27.04 -17.81 -5.20
N GLY A 115 27.55 -18.88 -4.57
CA GLY A 115 28.99 -19.07 -4.37
C GLY A 115 29.76 -19.11 -5.69
N ARG A 116 29.21 -19.78 -6.72
CA ARG A 116 29.79 -19.82 -8.06
C ARG A 116 29.71 -18.49 -8.82
N ALA A 117 28.69 -17.67 -8.54
CA ALA A 117 28.55 -16.36 -9.17
C ALA A 117 29.45 -15.30 -8.52
N LEU A 118 29.56 -15.29 -7.18
CA LEU A 118 30.36 -14.32 -6.43
C LEU A 118 31.86 -14.58 -6.49
N SER A 119 32.29 -15.82 -6.76
CA SER A 119 33.69 -16.15 -7.03
C SER A 119 34.25 -15.46 -8.28
N PHE A 120 33.37 -14.94 -9.16
CA PHE A 120 33.80 -14.18 -10.34
C PHE A 120 34.04 -12.68 -10.07
N SER A 121 33.61 -12.10 -8.92
CA SER A 121 33.55 -10.64 -8.79
C SER A 121 34.01 -10.00 -7.47
N THR A 122 34.45 -10.74 -6.45
CA THR A 122 34.66 -10.15 -5.11
C THR A 122 36.11 -10.19 -4.63
N PRO A 123 36.73 -9.06 -4.21
CA PRO A 123 38.08 -9.04 -3.65
C PRO A 123 38.16 -9.79 -2.31
N ASN A 124 39.25 -10.53 -2.12
CA ASN A 124 39.50 -11.61 -1.14
C ASN A 124 39.17 -11.34 0.36
N ASN A 125 38.86 -10.11 0.76
CA ASN A 125 38.81 -9.72 2.17
C ASN A 125 37.43 -9.98 2.82
N LEU A 126 36.35 -9.92 2.05
CA LEU A 126 34.98 -10.08 2.57
C LEU A 126 34.59 -11.56 2.67
N VAL A 127 35.08 -12.38 1.73
CA VAL A 127 34.92 -13.84 1.72
C VAL A 127 35.56 -14.45 2.97
N GLY A 128 36.78 -14.03 3.33
CA GLY A 128 37.47 -14.53 4.53
C GLY A 128 36.80 -14.16 5.86
N GLY A 129 35.98 -13.10 5.90
CA GLY A 129 35.19 -12.76 7.08
C GLY A 129 33.96 -13.66 7.27
N ILE A 130 33.29 -13.99 6.17
CA ILE A 130 32.12 -14.88 6.16
C ILE A 130 32.54 -16.32 6.46
N ASP A 131 33.65 -16.78 5.88
CA ASP A 131 34.17 -18.14 6.12
C ASP A 131 34.55 -18.35 7.59
N ARG A 132 35.18 -17.35 8.24
CA ARG A 132 35.49 -17.45 9.69
C ARG A 132 34.24 -17.55 10.56
N LEU A 133 33.19 -16.79 10.23
CA LEU A 133 31.92 -16.83 10.96
C LEU A 133 31.20 -18.17 10.76
N ALA A 134 31.25 -18.71 9.53
CA ALA A 134 30.70 -20.01 9.20
C ALA A 134 31.45 -21.13 9.93
N ASP A 135 32.79 -21.12 9.92
CA ASP A 135 33.62 -22.09 10.62
C ASP A 135 33.37 -22.05 12.13
N GLN A 136 33.19 -20.86 12.72
CA GLN A 136 32.86 -20.73 14.14
C GLN A 136 31.49 -21.34 14.48
N MET A 137 30.49 -21.13 13.63
CA MET A 137 29.14 -21.71 13.78
C MET A 137 29.15 -23.23 13.62
N VAL A 138 29.91 -23.75 12.65
CA VAL A 138 30.06 -25.20 12.40
C VAL A 138 30.80 -25.86 13.56
N PHE A 139 31.86 -25.22 14.08
CA PHE A 139 32.59 -25.70 15.25
C PHE A 139 31.71 -25.76 16.50
N LEU A 140 30.88 -24.74 16.75
CA LEU A 140 29.95 -24.71 17.90
C LEU A 140 28.84 -25.76 17.82
N THR A 141 28.49 -26.22 16.61
CA THR A 141 27.39 -27.17 16.39
C THR A 141 27.87 -28.59 16.09
N ASP A 142 29.20 -28.80 16.08
CA ASP A 142 29.86 -30.07 15.75
C ASP A 142 29.35 -30.66 14.42
N GLY A 143 29.00 -29.78 13.47
CA GLY A 143 28.42 -30.17 12.17
C GLY A 143 26.98 -30.70 12.20
N ASN A 144 26.31 -30.71 13.36
CA ASN A 144 24.93 -31.19 13.47
C ASN A 144 23.94 -30.14 12.93
N VAL A 145 23.34 -30.45 11.78
CA VAL A 145 22.39 -29.60 11.06
C VAL A 145 21.18 -29.21 11.93
N TRP A 146 20.70 -30.10 12.79
CA TRP A 146 19.55 -29.82 13.66
C TRP A 146 19.87 -28.82 14.76
N LEU A 147 21.09 -28.87 15.32
CA LEU A 147 21.57 -27.89 16.29
C LEU A 147 21.74 -26.52 15.67
N LEU A 148 22.22 -26.47 14.42
CA LEU A 148 22.36 -25.22 13.68
C LEU A 148 21.00 -24.58 13.38
N LEU A 149 20.02 -25.38 12.96
CA LEU A 149 18.62 -24.94 12.81
C LEU A 149 18.01 -24.47 14.14
N ALA A 150 18.25 -25.21 15.23
CA ALA A 150 17.77 -24.83 16.57
C ALA A 150 18.40 -23.51 17.05
N ALA A 151 19.69 -23.30 16.81
CA ALA A 151 20.37 -22.05 17.15
C ALA A 151 19.83 -20.87 16.33
N LEU A 152 19.63 -21.05 15.02
CA LEU A 152 19.10 -20.01 14.14
C LEU A 152 17.65 -19.64 14.49
N THR A 153 16.81 -20.64 14.78
CA THR A 153 15.44 -20.42 15.24
C THR A 153 15.41 -19.70 16.59
N MET A 154 16.27 -20.08 17.55
CA MET A 154 16.42 -19.37 18.83
C MET A 154 16.83 -17.91 18.66
N VAL A 155 17.82 -17.62 17.81
CA VAL A 155 18.25 -16.24 17.54
C VAL A 155 17.12 -15.44 16.89
N SER A 156 16.40 -16.03 15.94
CA SER A 156 15.27 -15.36 15.28
C SER A 156 14.12 -15.06 16.26
N LEU A 157 13.79 -16.00 17.16
CA LEU A 157 12.79 -15.81 18.22
C LEU A 157 13.22 -14.74 19.21
N PHE A 158 14.49 -14.68 19.58
CA PHE A 158 15.02 -13.66 20.48
C PHE A 158 14.92 -12.25 19.86
N VAL A 159 15.29 -12.10 18.59
CA VAL A 159 15.16 -10.84 17.85
C VAL A 159 13.69 -10.43 17.74
N ALA A 160 12.79 -11.37 17.39
CA ALA A 160 11.36 -11.09 17.32
C ALA A 160 10.77 -10.68 18.69
N ALA A 161 11.14 -11.37 19.77
CA ALA A 161 10.69 -11.07 21.13
C ALA A 161 11.19 -9.70 21.60
N SER A 162 12.45 -9.36 21.34
CA SER A 162 13.03 -8.05 21.70
C SER A 162 12.39 -6.89 20.94
N MET A 163 12.14 -7.05 19.63
CA MET A 163 11.37 -6.06 18.85
C MET A 163 9.92 -5.93 19.33
N GLY A 164 9.27 -7.04 19.66
CA GLY A 164 7.92 -7.05 20.25
C GLY A 164 7.88 -6.30 21.58
N ALA A 165 8.87 -6.51 22.44
CA ALA A 165 8.98 -5.80 23.71
C ALA A 165 9.19 -4.29 23.52
N MET A 166 10.04 -3.89 22.56
CA MET A 166 10.26 -2.46 22.26
C MET A 166 9.02 -1.77 21.70
N THR A 167 8.31 -2.41 20.77
CA THR A 167 7.08 -1.85 20.19
C THR A 167 5.97 -1.72 21.23
N LEU A 168 5.80 -2.71 22.11
CA LEU A 168 4.85 -2.61 23.22
C LEU A 168 5.20 -1.50 24.22
N ARG A 169 6.49 -1.22 24.43
CA ARG A 169 6.93 -0.12 25.29
C ARG A 169 6.61 1.25 24.69
N PHE A 170 6.70 1.40 23.37
CA PHE A 170 6.38 2.65 22.67
C PHE A 170 4.87 2.96 22.60
N VAL A 171 4.02 1.94 22.55
CA VAL A 171 2.55 2.14 22.50
C VAL A 171 1.96 2.53 23.86
N ARG A 172 2.71 2.33 24.95
CA ARG A 172 2.25 2.61 26.32
C ARG A 172 2.51 4.04 26.81
N HIS A 173 3.26 4.84 26.05
CA HIS A 173 3.53 6.26 26.31
C HIS A 173 2.86 7.12 25.23
#